data_AF-A0A7J0BMK9-F1
#
_entry.id   AF-A0A7J0BMK9-F1
#
_cell.length_a   1.000
_cell.length_b   1.000
_cell.length_c   1.000
_cell.angle_alpha   90.00
_cell.angle_beta   90.00
_cell.angle_gamma   90.00
#
_symmetry.space_group_name_H-M   'P 1'
#
loop_
_entity.id
_entity.type
_entity.pdbx_description
1 polymer ?
#
loop_
_entity_poly.entity_id
_entity_poly.type
_entity_poly.pdbx_seq_one_letter_code
_entity_poly.pdbx_strand_id
1 'polypeptide(L)'
;MVDPRDVNYVLDYLISGTRNSTSPGGKKSYKFSITDLAEDLDYAEDEAAKILQHINASTNLWPADFETAGKKLAIPNAALDDLKKIRG
;
A
#
# COMPACT_ATOMS: atom_id res chain seq x y z
N MET A 1 -11.57 12.11 8.77
CA MET A 1 -11.55 12.03 7.29
C MET A 1 -10.11 11.89 6.88
N VAL A 2 -9.77 10.96 5.99
CA VAL A 2 -8.42 10.85 5.40
C VAL A 2 -8.31 11.90 4.29
N ASP A 3 -7.21 12.66 4.23
CA ASP A 3 -7.02 13.65 3.17
C ASP A 3 -6.75 12.91 1.84
N PRO A 4 -7.44 13.27 0.74
CA PRO A 4 -7.24 12.63 -0.55
C PRO A 4 -5.82 12.80 -1.10
N ARG A 5 -5.07 13.82 -0.67
CA ARG A 5 -3.64 13.99 -1.03
C ARG A 5 -2.78 12.93 -0.38
N ASP A 6 -3.02 12.60 0.89
CA ASP A 6 -2.29 11.55 1.60
C ASP A 6 -2.56 10.17 0.97
N VAL A 7 -3.82 9.92 0.58
CA VAL A 7 -4.19 8.71 -0.18
C VAL A 7 -3.38 8.62 -1.48
N ASN A 8 -3.34 9.70 -2.25
CA ASN A 8 -2.57 9.74 -3.50
C ASN A 8 -1.07 9.55 -3.28
N TYR A 9 -0.51 10.15 -2.23
CA TYR A 9 0.90 10.04 -1.90
C TYR A 9 1.29 8.59 -1.53
N VAL A 10 0.48 7.95 -0.69
CA VAL A 10 0.62 6.53 -0.36
C VAL A 10 0.46 5.66 -1.61
N LEU A 11 -0.55 5.92 -2.46
CA LEU A 11 -0.74 5.17 -3.70
C LEU A 11 0.48 5.27 -4.62
N ASP A 12 1.07 6.45 -4.79
CA ASP A 12 2.28 6.63 -5.60
C ASP A 12 3.47 5.84 -5.04
N TYR A 13 3.66 5.84 -3.71
CA TYR A 13 4.67 5.01 -3.05
C TYR A 13 4.45 3.51 -3.33
N LEU A 14 3.23 3.02 -3.13
CA LEU A 14 2.87 1.62 -3.35
C LEU A 14 3.04 1.19 -4.82
N ILE A 15 2.59 2.03 -5.75
CA ILE A 15 2.73 1.81 -7.21
C ILE A 15 4.21 1.77 -7.58
N SER A 16 5.02 2.69 -7.07
CA SER A 16 6.46 2.76 -7.33
C SER A 16 7.18 1.52 -6.81
N GLY A 17 6.96 1.15 -5.55
CA GLY A 17 7.53 -0.05 -4.94
C GLY A 17 7.14 -1.33 -5.70
N THR A 18 5.89 -1.43 -6.14
CA THR A 18 5.38 -2.53 -6.97
C THR A 18 6.06 -2.60 -8.33
N ARG A 19 6.34 -1.47 -8.98
CA ARG A 19 7.09 -1.44 -10.24
C ARG A 19 8.55 -1.86 -10.07
N ASN A 20 9.16 -1.53 -8.94
CA ASN A 20 10.56 -1.80 -8.65
C ASN A 20 10.82 -3.22 -8.12
N SER A 21 9.78 -3.92 -7.65
CA SER A 21 9.90 -5.29 -7.13
C SER A 21 10.06 -6.31 -8.27
N THR A 22 11.31 -6.57 -8.65
CA THR A 22 11.68 -7.63 -9.60
C THR A 22 12.02 -8.92 -8.84
N SER A 23 11.09 -9.87 -8.81
CA SER A 23 11.33 -11.18 -8.17
C SER A 23 11.87 -12.21 -9.19
N PRO A 24 12.98 -12.91 -8.91
CA PRO A 24 13.46 -14.02 -9.75
C PRO A 24 12.48 -15.20 -9.64
N GLY A 25 11.69 -15.43 -10.69
CA GLY A 25 10.67 -16.48 -10.73
C GLY A 25 9.31 -16.08 -11.30
N GLY A 26 9.14 -14.84 -11.79
CA GLY A 26 8.00 -14.43 -12.62
C GLY A 26 6.75 -13.95 -11.89
N LYS A 27 6.65 -14.14 -10.56
CA LYS A 27 5.60 -13.53 -9.73
C LYS A 27 6.16 -12.28 -9.05
N LYS A 28 5.90 -11.11 -9.63
CA LYS A 28 6.28 -9.81 -9.07
C LYS A 28 5.25 -9.39 -8.01
N SER A 29 5.70 -9.21 -6.77
CA SER A 29 4.90 -8.62 -5.71
C SER A 29 5.77 -7.78 -4.78
N TYR A 30 5.32 -6.57 -4.48
CA TYR A 30 5.98 -5.69 -3.53
C TYR A 30 5.50 -6.00 -2.12
N LYS A 31 6.44 -6.07 -1.17
CA LYS A 31 6.13 -6.32 0.23
C LYS A 31 6.63 -5.15 1.07
N PHE A 32 5.77 -4.64 1.93
CA PHE A 32 6.05 -3.56 2.87
C PHE A 32 5.29 -3.80 4.16
N SER A 33 5.71 -3.20 5.27
CA SER A 33 4.91 -3.11 6.49
C SER A 33 4.38 -1.70 6.69
N ILE A 34 3.38 -1.53 7.56
CA ILE A 34 2.84 -0.22 7.92
C ILE A 34 3.94 0.66 8.53
N THR A 35 4.82 0.06 9.33
CA THR A 35 5.99 0.72 9.92
C THR A 35 6.94 1.24 8.83
N ASP A 36 7.31 0.40 7.85
CA ASP A 36 8.18 0.84 6.74
C ASP A 36 7.55 2.02 5.97
N LEU A 37 6.24 1.95 5.72
CA LEU A 37 5.51 3.00 5.01
C LEU A 37 5.42 4.30 5.84
N ALA A 38 5.19 4.18 7.14
CA ALA A 38 5.16 5.30 8.06
C ALA A 38 6.53 5.99 8.14
N GLU A 39 7.61 5.24 8.22
CA GLU A 39 8.98 5.76 8.22
C GLU A 39 9.36 6.40 6.87
N ASP A 40 9.07 5.75 5.74
CA ASP A 40 9.45 6.24 4.41
C ASP A 40 8.68 7.52 4.01
N LEU A 41 7.43 7.67 4.49
CA LEU A 41 6.56 8.78 4.14
C LEU A 41 6.38 9.81 5.27
N ASP A 42 7.10 9.65 6.39
CA ASP A 42 7.03 10.52 7.57
C ASP A 42 5.60 10.66 8.16
N TYR A 43 4.86 9.54 8.22
CA TYR A 43 3.54 9.45 8.85
C TYR A 43 3.61 8.78 10.21
N ALA A 44 2.61 9.03 11.07
CA ALA A 44 2.36 8.16 12.21
C ALA A 44 1.78 6.80 11.74
N GLU A 45 2.13 5.70 12.42
CA GLU A 45 1.64 4.35 12.05
C GLU A 45 0.10 4.28 12.00
N ASP A 46 -0.59 4.95 12.93
CA ASP A 46 -2.06 5.04 12.95
C ASP A 46 -2.63 5.78 11.72
N GLU A 47 -1.92 6.79 11.19
CA GLU A 47 -2.34 7.51 9.98
C GLU A 47 -2.09 6.68 8.73
N ALA A 48 -0.90 6.09 8.62
CA ALA A 48 -0.57 5.13 7.59
C ALA A 48 -1.59 3.99 7.52
N ALA A 49 -1.98 3.42 8.66
CA ALA A 49 -3.00 2.39 8.76
C ALA A 49 -4.37 2.86 8.25
N LYS A 50 -4.83 4.06 8.66
CA LYS A 50 -6.10 4.66 8.17
C LYS A 50 -6.11 4.88 6.66
N ILE A 51 -5.00 5.37 6.10
CA ILE A 51 -4.88 5.58 4.65
C ILE A 51 -4.92 4.23 3.92
N LEU A 52 -4.18 3.23 4.41
CA LEU A 52 -4.19 1.89 3.86
C LEU A 52 -5.57 1.22 3.98
N GLN A 53 -6.30 1.45 5.07
CA GLN A 53 -7.68 0.95 5.23
C GLN A 53 -8.59 1.56 4.17
N HIS A 54 -8.45 2.85 3.90
CA HIS A 54 -9.22 3.55 2.87
C HIS A 54 -8.95 2.97 1.47
N ILE A 55 -7.68 2.72 1.14
CA ILE A 55 -7.28 2.06 -0.10
C ILE A 55 -7.84 0.63 -0.16
N ASN A 56 -7.69 -0.13 0.94
CA ASN A 56 -8.14 -1.51 1.02
C ASN A 56 -9.66 -1.64 0.90
N ALA A 57 -10.43 -0.68 1.42
CA ALA A 57 -11.87 -0.65 1.25
C ALA A 57 -12.29 -0.52 -0.22
N SER A 58 -11.42 0.04 -1.07
CA SER A 58 -11.67 0.24 -2.50
C SER A 58 -11.13 -0.90 -3.38
N THR A 59 -10.00 -1.52 -3.00
CA THR A 59 -9.38 -2.60 -3.79
C THR A 59 -9.58 -4.02 -3.24
N ASN A 60 -9.90 -4.15 -1.95
CA ASN A 60 -9.98 -5.41 -1.21
C ASN A 60 -8.71 -6.29 -1.36
N LEU A 61 -7.53 -5.69 -1.20
CA LEU A 61 -6.22 -6.35 -1.44
C LEU A 61 -5.73 -7.14 -0.23
N TRP A 62 -6.05 -6.66 0.96
CA TRP A 62 -5.56 -7.19 2.23
C TRP A 62 -6.73 -7.61 3.13
N PRO A 63 -6.51 -8.60 4.01
CA PRO A 63 -7.53 -9.01 4.97
C PRO A 63 -7.79 -7.91 6.00
N ALA A 64 -8.95 -7.90 6.65
CA ALA A 64 -9.33 -6.82 7.58
C ALA A 64 -8.35 -6.60 8.75
N ASP A 65 -7.58 -7.62 9.14
CA ASP A 65 -6.56 -7.57 10.20
C ASP A 65 -5.16 -7.18 9.69
N PHE A 66 -5.07 -6.48 8.56
CA PHE A 66 -3.79 -6.08 7.98
C PHE A 66 -3.05 -5.00 8.79
N GLU A 67 -3.73 -4.31 9.71
CA GLU A 67 -3.23 -3.21 10.54
C GLU A 67 -2.25 -3.62 11.65
N THR A 68 -1.89 -4.89 11.71
CA THR A 68 -0.95 -5.37 12.73
C THR A 68 0.45 -4.83 12.43
N ALA A 69 1.00 -4.03 13.34
CA ALA A 69 2.38 -3.54 13.24
C ALA A 69 3.36 -4.69 12.98
N GLY A 70 4.26 -4.52 12.01
CA GLY A 70 5.21 -5.55 11.57
C GLY A 70 4.64 -6.63 10.63
N LYS A 71 3.33 -6.66 10.34
CA LYS A 71 2.77 -7.57 9.32
C LYS A 71 3.16 -7.09 7.93
N LYS A 72 3.80 -7.97 7.16
CA LYS A 72 4.20 -7.67 5.78
C LYS A 72 3.00 -7.80 4.86
N LEU A 73 2.54 -6.67 4.34
CA LEU A 73 1.55 -6.55 3.29
C LEU A 73 2.20 -6.83 1.95
N ALA A 74 1.49 -7.54 1.07
CA ALA A 74 1.97 -7.81 -0.28
C ALA A 74 1.01 -7.20 -1.31
N ILE A 75 1.57 -6.50 -2.29
CA ILE A 75 0.84 -6.00 -3.45
C ILE A 75 1.26 -6.85 -4.65
N PRO A 76 0.38 -7.69 -5.21
CA PRO A 76 0.66 -8.36 -6.46
C PRO A 76 0.64 -7.35 -7.61
N ASN A 77 1.49 -7.51 -8.64
CA ASN A 77 1.47 -6.62 -9.80
C ASN A 77 0.09 -6.54 -10.49
N ALA A 78 -0.74 -7.59 -10.39
CA ALA A 78 -2.10 -7.58 -10.93
C ALA A 78 -2.99 -6.50 -10.26
N ALA A 79 -2.70 -6.14 -9.01
CA ALA A 79 -3.40 -5.08 -8.28
C ALA A 79 -2.93 -3.66 -8.65
N LEU A 80 -1.85 -3.53 -9.44
CA LEU A 80 -1.28 -2.24 -9.79
C LEU A 80 -2.29 -1.39 -10.57
N ASP A 81 -3.06 -2.00 -11.45
CA ASP A 81 -4.07 -1.28 -12.23
C ASP A 81 -5.26 -0.87 -11.38
N ASP A 82 -5.60 -1.61 -10.32
CA ASP A 82 -6.64 -1.21 -9.36
C ASP A 82 -6.19 -0.04 -8.48
N LEU A 83 -4.92 -0.04 -8.02
CA LEU A 83 -4.35 1.10 -7.28
C LEU A 83 -4.33 2.38 -8.12
N LYS A 84 -4.01 2.28 -9.42
CA LYS A 84 -4.05 3.43 -10.35
C LYS A 84 -5.46 3.98 -10.56
N LYS A 85 -6.50 3.14 -10.51
CA LYS A 85 -7.89 3.60 -10.64
C LYS A 85 -8.32 4.47 -9.46
N ILE A 86 -7.82 4.19 -8.26
CA ILE A 86 -8.14 4.97 -7.05
C ILE A 86 -7.43 6.32 -7.05
N ARG A 87 -6.21 6.39 -7.61
CA ARG A 87 -5.46 7.65 -7.74
C ARG A 87 -6.16 8.69 -8.65
N GLY A 88 -7.05 8.22 -9.53
CA GLY A 88 -7.67 8.97 -10.62
C GLY A 88 -8.59 10.11 -10.22
#